data_AF-A0AAV9JWS5-F1
#
_entry.id   AF-A0AAV9JWS5-F1
#
_cell.length_a   1.000
_cell.length_b   1.000
_cell.length_c   1.000
_cell.angle_alpha   90.00
_cell.angle_beta   90.00
_cell.angle_gamma   90.00
#
_symmetry.space_group_name_H-M   'P 1'
#
loop_
_entity.id
_entity.type
_entity.pdbx_description
1 polymer ?
#
loop_
_entity_poly.entity_id
_entity_poly.type
_entity_poly.pdbx_seq_one_letter_code
_entity_poly.pdbx_strand_id
1 'polypeptide(L)'
;MTPADCPLPEVAEALGPFIKPRSEVARIRQELQSHVAKQIGGGDASVSSVMLADPHDVQTSRPSSALSGVRKAYLKALQAHATAQSRYDALKADLDRLSGSSSGPRDPKATGSSPVSDSYVSLLRQRERQRKLQVIDHAFSRINGAGKDATNGHLDDLTRQRAGDLPTPPTARAPAFHERANVDGRVLQLKKAVLATKRQTGSSNAPAQANVTTRSGPEAEVTGLQSALNELTGWMEQQLAIIGDAESESQPVPSTPIANGHNAPEAVSLEDIGALYEQYLAARQRLIETVNMPPESDLPSDAVAITNGNALKEVDKRTTPADTLLPYIRSLTTAKQEEQSLLQQSAHIRRQISSAEAETARLVARLADESHLVHPGAARGRDWAEAASDASTATERFAMQRVQAGEAAAVVAKKALVDIGDVPTMLENQLV
;
A
#
# COMPACT_ATOMS: atom_id res chain seq x y z
N MET A 1 38.89 -25.67 -43.37
CA MET A 1 38.02 -26.65 -44.05
C MET A 1 37.22 -25.86 -45.05
N THR A 2 37.57 -26.00 -46.32
CA THR A 2 36.83 -25.42 -47.44
C THR A 2 35.46 -26.10 -47.54
N PRO A 3 34.42 -25.41 -48.04
CA PRO A 3 33.03 -25.91 -48.08
C PRO A 3 32.81 -27.12 -49.01
N ALA A 4 33.88 -27.71 -49.57
CA ALA A 4 33.82 -28.82 -50.52
C ALA A 4 33.82 -30.23 -49.87
N ASP A 5 34.01 -30.35 -48.54
CA ASP A 5 34.14 -31.65 -47.86
C ASP A 5 33.03 -31.95 -46.82
N CYS A 6 31.84 -31.34 -46.96
CA CYS A 6 30.70 -31.64 -46.07
C CYS A 6 29.81 -32.74 -46.68
N PRO A 7 29.53 -33.85 -45.97
CA PRO A 7 28.79 -35.00 -46.49
C PRO A 7 27.29 -34.72 -46.78
N LEU A 8 26.78 -33.53 -46.43
CA LEU A 8 25.40 -33.09 -46.64
C LEU A 8 25.36 -31.58 -46.99
N PRO A 9 25.37 -31.22 -48.28
CA PRO A 9 25.48 -29.82 -48.72
C PRO A 9 24.25 -28.98 -48.37
N GLU A 10 23.07 -29.58 -48.33
CA GLU A 10 21.80 -28.90 -48.00
C GLU A 10 21.76 -28.41 -46.53
N VAL A 11 22.37 -29.17 -45.62
CA VAL A 11 22.52 -28.78 -44.21
C VAL A 11 23.59 -27.69 -44.05
N ALA A 12 24.66 -27.74 -44.85
CA ALA A 12 25.70 -26.72 -44.83
C ALA A 12 25.17 -25.37 -45.36
N GLU A 13 24.28 -25.37 -46.35
CA GLU A 13 23.62 -24.16 -46.86
C GLU A 13 22.62 -23.60 -45.84
N ALA A 14 21.80 -24.46 -45.21
CA ALA A 14 20.86 -24.05 -44.17
C ALA A 14 21.56 -23.47 -42.91
N LEU A 15 22.74 -23.99 -42.56
CA LEU A 15 23.54 -23.49 -41.44
C LEU A 15 24.51 -22.37 -41.83
N GLY A 16 24.72 -22.10 -43.11
CA GLY A 16 25.61 -21.07 -43.64
C GLY A 16 25.39 -19.67 -43.04
N PRO A 17 24.14 -19.19 -42.86
CA PRO A 17 23.86 -17.91 -42.21
C PRO A 17 24.22 -17.88 -40.72
N PHE A 18 24.31 -19.04 -40.06
CA PHE A 18 24.54 -19.19 -38.62
C PHE A 18 25.98 -19.60 -38.28
N ILE A 19 26.72 -20.14 -39.25
CA ILE A 19 28.14 -20.50 -39.10
C ILE A 19 29.00 -19.28 -39.41
N LYS A 20 29.35 -18.54 -38.36
CA LYS A 20 30.28 -17.41 -38.48
C LYS A 20 31.73 -17.88 -38.69
N PRO A 21 32.55 -17.11 -39.42
CA PRO A 21 33.97 -17.42 -39.57
C PRO A 21 34.67 -17.42 -38.20
N ARG A 22 35.66 -18.31 -38.06
CA ARG A 22 36.35 -18.55 -36.77
C ARG A 22 36.94 -17.28 -36.15
N SER A 23 37.37 -16.33 -36.96
CA SER A 23 37.87 -15.02 -36.52
C SER A 23 36.77 -14.14 -35.92
N GLU A 24 35.58 -14.12 -36.53
CA GLU A 24 34.43 -13.37 -36.00
C GLU A 24 33.90 -14.01 -34.72
N VAL A 25 33.85 -15.34 -34.65
CA VAL A 25 33.50 -16.06 -33.42
C VAL A 25 34.50 -15.77 -32.30
N ALA A 26 35.80 -15.72 -32.60
CA ALA A 26 36.83 -15.36 -31.64
C ALA A 26 36.67 -13.90 -31.16
N ARG A 27 36.37 -12.96 -32.06
CA ARG A 27 36.09 -11.56 -31.73
C ARG A 27 34.85 -11.41 -30.83
N ILE A 28 33.76 -12.09 -31.18
CA ILE A 28 32.52 -12.09 -30.39
C ILE A 28 32.78 -12.68 -28.99
N ARG A 29 33.53 -13.78 -28.90
CA ARG A 29 33.91 -14.37 -27.60
C ARG A 29 34.73 -13.40 -26.77
N GLN A 30 35.71 -12.73 -27.37
CA GLN A 30 36.55 -11.75 -26.68
C GLN A 30 35.73 -10.55 -26.19
N GLU A 31 34.80 -10.06 -27.01
CA GLU A 31 33.90 -8.95 -26.66
C GLU A 31 32.97 -9.34 -25.50
N LEU A 32 32.33 -10.51 -25.57
CA LEU A 32 31.50 -11.04 -24.50
C LEU A 32 32.29 -11.27 -23.20
N GLN A 33 33.51 -11.81 -23.30
CA GLN A 33 34.41 -11.97 -22.17
C GLN A 33 34.75 -10.61 -21.54
N SER A 34 35.02 -9.59 -22.34
CA SER A 34 35.28 -8.23 -21.85
C SER A 34 34.06 -7.62 -21.15
N HIS A 35 32.85 -7.89 -21.67
CA HIS A 35 31.61 -7.38 -21.10
C HIS A 35 31.29 -8.06 -19.76
N VAL A 36 31.46 -9.39 -19.69
CA VAL A 36 31.28 -10.16 -18.45
C VAL A 36 32.33 -9.76 -17.41
N ALA A 37 33.59 -9.58 -17.80
CA ALA A 37 34.66 -9.12 -16.92
C ALA A 37 34.35 -7.73 -16.32
N LYS A 38 33.81 -6.80 -17.13
CA LYS A 38 33.37 -5.47 -16.66
C LYS A 38 32.21 -5.57 -15.66
N GLN A 39 31.30 -6.52 -15.81
CA GLN A 39 30.15 -6.69 -14.92
C GLN A 39 30.50 -7.37 -13.60
N ILE A 40 31.45 -8.31 -13.58
CA ILE A 40 31.82 -9.08 -12.38
C ILE A 40 32.68 -8.27 -11.41
N GLY A 41 33.31 -7.18 -11.86
CA GLY A 41 33.98 -6.21 -11.00
C GLY A 41 35.26 -6.75 -10.36
N GLY A 42 36.39 -6.46 -11.00
CA GLY A 42 37.68 -6.26 -10.32
C GLY A 42 38.20 -7.42 -9.47
N GLY A 43 38.81 -8.39 -10.14
CA GLY A 43 39.81 -9.31 -9.58
C GLY A 43 40.39 -10.09 -10.73
N ASP A 44 41.72 -10.24 -10.80
CA ASP A 44 42.50 -10.82 -11.90
C ASP A 44 42.24 -12.32 -12.18
N ALA A 45 41.03 -12.81 -11.89
CA ALA A 45 40.58 -14.13 -12.31
C ALA A 45 40.14 -14.06 -13.77
N SER A 46 41.02 -14.48 -14.67
CA SER A 46 40.65 -14.78 -16.05
C SER A 46 39.42 -15.70 -16.05
N VAL A 47 38.27 -15.17 -16.47
CA VAL A 47 37.00 -15.91 -16.52
C VAL A 47 37.10 -16.92 -17.67
N SER A 48 37.76 -18.05 -17.40
CA SER A 48 37.78 -19.19 -18.29
C SER A 48 36.38 -19.79 -18.35
N SER A 49 35.96 -20.27 -19.52
CA SER A 49 34.67 -20.96 -19.75
C SER A 49 34.41 -22.11 -18.76
N VAL A 50 35.46 -22.62 -18.12
CA VAL A 50 35.40 -23.68 -17.10
C VAL A 50 34.90 -23.17 -15.74
N MET A 51 35.21 -21.92 -15.37
CA MET A 51 34.78 -21.30 -14.11
C MET A 51 33.28 -20.95 -14.07
N LEU A 52 32.61 -20.87 -15.24
CA LEU A 52 31.16 -20.69 -15.31
C LEU A 52 30.38 -22.00 -15.06
N ALA A 53 31.04 -23.15 -15.17
CA ALA A 53 30.41 -24.46 -15.05
C ALA A 53 30.45 -25.02 -13.62
N ASP A 54 31.27 -24.46 -12.73
CA ASP A 54 31.39 -24.90 -11.34
C ASP A 54 30.93 -23.79 -10.36
N PRO A 55 29.69 -23.84 -9.85
CA PRO A 55 29.12 -22.79 -9.01
C PRO A 55 29.60 -22.85 -7.55
N HIS A 56 30.49 -23.77 -7.18
CA HIS A 56 30.79 -24.05 -5.77
C HIS A 56 31.82 -23.12 -5.11
N ASP A 57 32.57 -22.31 -5.88
CA ASP A 57 33.70 -21.54 -5.31
C ASP A 57 33.67 -20.03 -5.63
N VAL A 58 32.48 -19.45 -5.88
CA VAL A 58 32.33 -17.99 -5.97
C VAL A 58 32.13 -17.41 -4.57
N GLN A 59 33.11 -17.60 -3.70
CA GLN A 59 33.18 -16.84 -2.46
C GLN A 59 33.58 -15.39 -2.77
N THR A 60 32.64 -14.49 -2.47
CA THR A 60 32.92 -13.10 -2.09
C THR A 60 33.44 -12.14 -3.17
N SER A 61 32.82 -12.11 -4.36
CA SER A 61 32.82 -10.85 -5.12
C SER A 61 31.66 -9.98 -4.66
N ARG A 62 31.98 -8.83 -4.04
CA ARG A 62 31.03 -7.77 -3.70
C ARG A 62 30.28 -7.39 -4.98
N PRO A 63 28.92 -7.39 -5.01
CA PRO A 63 28.20 -7.10 -6.24
C PRO A 63 28.59 -5.69 -6.71
N SER A 64 29.15 -5.62 -7.92
CA SER A 64 29.50 -4.36 -8.57
C SER A 64 28.26 -3.45 -8.60
N SER A 65 28.47 -2.16 -8.37
CA SER A 65 27.42 -1.14 -8.30
C SER A 65 26.62 -0.96 -9.60
N ALA A 66 26.97 -1.68 -10.67
CA ALA A 66 26.32 -1.65 -11.97
C ALA A 66 25.02 -2.47 -12.06
N LEU A 67 24.77 -3.37 -11.12
CA LEU A 67 23.52 -4.14 -11.07
C LEU A 67 22.48 -3.32 -10.30
N SER A 68 21.54 -2.70 -11.02
CA SER A 68 20.41 -1.95 -10.45
C SER A 68 19.12 -2.79 -10.40
N GLY A 69 18.19 -2.42 -9.52
CA GLY A 69 16.84 -3.01 -9.45
C GLY A 69 16.73 -4.44 -8.92
N VAL A 70 15.79 -5.21 -9.48
CA VAL A 70 15.38 -6.56 -9.02
C VAL A 70 16.53 -7.56 -9.01
N ARG A 71 17.45 -7.47 -9.98
CA ARG A 71 18.61 -8.37 -10.06
C ARG A 71 19.55 -8.21 -8.85
N LYS A 72 19.71 -7.00 -8.33
CA LYS A 72 20.45 -6.73 -7.09
C LYS A 72 19.71 -7.28 -5.88
N ALA A 73 18.39 -7.12 -5.84
CA ALA A 73 17.55 -7.66 -4.76
C ALA A 73 17.60 -9.19 -4.73
N TYR A 74 17.54 -9.85 -5.89
CA TYR A 74 17.66 -11.29 -6.04
C TYR A 74 19.03 -11.81 -5.58
N LEU A 75 20.12 -11.17 -5.99
CA LEU A 75 21.46 -11.55 -5.53
C LEU A 75 21.63 -11.37 -4.02
N LYS A 76 21.09 -10.29 -3.45
CA LYS A 76 21.06 -10.09 -1.99
C LYS A 76 20.24 -11.18 -1.29
N ALA A 77 19.09 -11.55 -1.84
CA ALA A 77 18.25 -12.61 -1.30
C ALA A 77 18.95 -13.98 -1.37
N LEU A 78 19.66 -14.27 -2.45
CA LEU A 78 20.43 -15.50 -2.61
C LEU A 78 21.61 -15.56 -1.62
N GLN A 79 22.33 -14.45 -1.43
CA GLN A 79 23.37 -14.33 -0.42
C GLN A 79 22.79 -14.52 1.00
N ALA A 80 21.67 -13.87 1.30
CA ALA A 80 20.98 -14.03 2.57
C ALA A 80 20.55 -15.49 2.79
N HIS A 81 20.01 -16.15 1.76
CA HIS A 81 19.63 -17.56 1.81
C HIS A 81 20.84 -18.46 2.08
N ALA A 82 21.95 -18.28 1.36
CA ALA A 82 23.17 -19.04 1.59
C ALA A 82 23.70 -18.87 3.02
N THR A 83 23.69 -17.65 3.56
CA THR A 83 24.08 -17.40 4.96
C THR A 83 23.09 -17.97 5.98
N ALA A 84 21.79 -18.01 5.65
CA ALA A 84 20.79 -18.63 6.51
C ALA A 84 20.93 -20.15 6.51
N GLN A 85 21.21 -20.75 5.35
CA GLN A 85 21.43 -22.17 5.19
C GLN A 85 22.69 -22.63 5.93
N SER A 86 23.81 -21.91 5.82
CA SER A 86 25.02 -22.25 6.58
C SER A 86 24.82 -22.15 8.09
N ARG A 87 24.03 -21.17 8.56
CA ARG A 87 23.63 -21.08 9.98
C ARG A 87 22.72 -22.22 10.40
N TYR A 88 21.78 -22.61 9.55
CA TYR A 88 20.90 -23.76 9.81
C TYR A 88 21.71 -25.05 9.91
N ASP A 89 22.63 -25.29 8.97
CA ASP A 89 23.49 -26.47 8.95
C ASP A 89 24.42 -26.51 10.18
N ALA A 90 24.95 -25.36 10.60
CA ALA A 90 25.73 -25.24 11.84
C ALA A 90 24.89 -25.59 13.08
N LEU A 91 23.67 -25.04 13.19
CA LEU A 91 22.76 -25.36 14.30
C LEU A 91 22.33 -26.83 14.30
N LYS A 92 22.14 -27.41 13.12
CA LYS A 92 21.83 -28.84 12.96
C LYS A 92 23.00 -29.70 13.43
N ALA A 93 24.23 -29.35 13.04
CA ALA A 93 25.43 -30.04 13.52
C ALA A 93 25.61 -29.93 15.04
N ASP A 94 25.28 -28.77 15.64
CA ASP A 94 25.31 -28.61 17.10
C ASP A 94 24.22 -29.43 17.80
N LEU A 95 23.02 -29.52 17.22
CA LEU A 95 21.96 -30.39 17.72
C LEU A 95 22.32 -31.88 17.62
N ASP A 96 22.94 -32.30 16.53
CA ASP A 96 23.40 -33.68 16.34
C ASP A 96 24.52 -34.03 17.34
N ARG A 97 25.39 -33.08 17.68
CA ARG A 97 26.40 -33.24 18.76
C ARG A 97 25.77 -33.36 20.15
N LEU A 98 24.73 -32.57 20.44
CA LEU A 98 24.02 -32.61 21.71
C LEU A 98 23.16 -33.88 21.85
N SER A 99 22.52 -34.31 20.77
CA SER A 99 21.69 -35.53 20.76
C SER A 99 22.56 -36.80 20.85
N GLY A 100 23.68 -36.85 20.12
CA GLY A 100 24.65 -37.95 20.18
C GLY A 100 25.38 -38.08 21.51
N SER A 101 25.52 -36.98 22.27
CA SER A 101 26.04 -37.00 23.65
C SER A 101 25.04 -37.62 24.66
N SER A 102 23.74 -37.64 24.33
CA SER A 102 22.70 -38.22 25.20
C SER A 102 22.45 -39.72 24.96
N SER A 103 23.07 -40.32 23.93
CA SER A 103 22.87 -41.72 23.54
C SER A 103 24.06 -42.65 23.85
N GLY A 104 24.85 -42.34 24.87
CA GLY A 104 25.76 -43.33 25.47
C GLY A 104 24.96 -44.50 26.08
N PRO A 105 25.50 -45.73 26.11
CA PRO A 105 24.74 -46.93 26.45
C PRO A 105 24.18 -46.82 27.87
N ARG A 106 22.85 -46.74 27.95
CA ARG A 106 22.10 -46.66 29.20
C ARG A 106 22.04 -48.05 29.80
N ASP A 107 22.92 -48.35 30.75
CA ASP A 107 22.77 -49.48 31.64
C ASP A 107 21.42 -49.38 32.37
N PRO A 108 20.54 -50.39 32.30
CA PRO A 108 19.23 -50.33 32.94
C PRO A 108 19.36 -50.76 34.41
N LYS A 109 20.05 -49.97 35.23
CA LYS A 109 20.06 -50.14 36.71
C LYS A 109 20.61 -48.91 37.43
N ALA A 110 19.80 -47.86 37.54
CA ALA A 110 19.98 -46.83 38.57
C ALA A 110 18.66 -46.07 38.79
N THR A 111 17.73 -46.70 39.53
CA THR A 111 16.71 -45.95 40.28
C THR A 111 17.42 -45.24 41.42
N GLY A 112 17.87 -44.03 41.16
CA GLY A 112 18.59 -43.20 42.11
C GLY A 112 19.07 -41.95 41.39
N SER A 113 18.15 -41.02 41.13
CA SER A 113 18.55 -39.65 40.80
C SER A 113 19.47 -39.18 41.92
N SER A 114 20.73 -38.90 41.60
CA SER A 114 21.64 -38.29 42.57
C SER A 114 21.04 -36.93 42.95
N PRO A 115 20.83 -36.63 44.25
CA PRO A 115 20.31 -35.31 44.67
C PRO A 115 21.24 -34.16 44.21
N VAL A 116 22.48 -34.48 43.84
CA VAL A 116 23.46 -33.55 43.28
C VAL A 116 23.13 -33.17 41.82
N SER A 117 22.60 -34.09 41.00
CA SER A 117 22.20 -33.76 39.62
C SER A 117 20.89 -32.95 39.59
N ASP A 118 19.93 -33.27 40.46
CA ASP A 118 18.67 -32.51 40.53
C ASP A 118 18.87 -31.10 41.10
N SER A 119 19.78 -30.94 42.08
CA SER A 119 20.19 -29.62 42.58
C SER A 119 21.02 -28.83 41.56
N TYR A 120 21.83 -29.49 40.73
CA TYR A 120 22.57 -28.82 39.65
C TYR A 120 21.64 -28.34 38.52
N VAL A 121 20.63 -29.13 38.15
CA VAL A 121 19.62 -28.74 37.15
C VAL A 121 18.75 -27.58 37.67
N SER A 122 18.38 -27.57 38.95
CA SER A 122 17.64 -26.45 39.53
C SER A 122 18.48 -25.17 39.58
N LEU A 123 19.77 -25.27 39.90
CA LEU A 123 20.72 -24.15 39.82
C LEU A 123 20.90 -23.62 38.38
N LEU A 124 20.95 -24.50 37.39
CA LEU A 124 21.00 -24.12 35.97
C LEU A 124 19.73 -23.36 35.56
N ARG A 125 18.55 -23.87 35.93
CA ARG A 125 17.27 -23.19 35.67
C ARG A 125 17.20 -21.83 36.35
N GLN A 126 17.72 -21.73 37.58
CA GLN A 126 17.77 -20.47 38.31
C GLN A 126 18.73 -19.46 37.64
N ARG A 127 19.90 -19.90 37.17
CA ARG A 127 20.84 -19.07 36.40
C ARG A 127 20.24 -18.63 35.06
N GLU A 128 19.50 -19.49 34.39
CA GLU A 128 18.81 -19.14 33.15
C GLU A 128 17.71 -18.10 33.41
N ARG A 129 16.93 -18.27 34.49
CA ARG A 129 15.93 -17.28 34.92
C ARG A 129 16.57 -15.94 35.26
N GLN A 130 17.73 -15.94 35.91
CA GLN A 130 18.49 -14.73 36.21
C GLN A 130 18.99 -14.04 34.92
N ARG A 131 19.51 -14.79 33.95
CA ARG A 131 19.90 -14.22 32.63
C ARG A 131 18.70 -13.59 31.92
N LYS A 132 17.55 -14.27 31.92
CA LYS A 132 16.31 -13.73 31.34
C LYS A 132 15.90 -12.43 32.03
N LEU A 133 15.95 -12.38 33.36
CA LEU A 133 15.68 -11.17 34.13
C LEU A 133 16.68 -10.04 33.83
N GLN A 134 17.97 -10.34 33.69
CA GLN A 134 18.98 -9.34 33.30
C GLN A 134 18.74 -8.76 31.91
N VAL A 135 18.27 -9.56 30.96
CA VAL A 135 17.88 -9.06 29.63
C VAL A 135 16.68 -8.11 29.74
N ILE A 136 15.68 -8.47 30.56
CA ILE A 136 14.52 -7.61 30.81
C ILE A 136 14.94 -6.32 31.51
N ASP A 137 15.81 -6.39 32.51
CA ASP A 137 16.33 -5.24 33.25
C ASP A 137 17.17 -4.31 32.36
N HIS A 138 18.00 -4.88 31.48
CA HIS A 138 18.73 -4.11 30.47
C HIS A 138 17.79 -3.47 29.44
N ALA A 139 16.76 -4.19 28.99
CA ALA A 139 15.76 -3.64 28.08
C ALA A 139 14.94 -2.52 28.74
N PHE A 140 14.56 -2.69 29.99
CA PHE A 140 13.86 -1.67 30.80
C PHE A 140 14.76 -0.46 31.03
N SER A 141 16.02 -0.65 31.41
CA SER A 141 17.00 0.43 31.56
C SER A 141 17.23 1.19 30.26
N ARG A 142 17.24 0.50 29.11
CA ARG A 142 17.34 1.13 27.78
C ARG A 142 16.09 1.93 27.43
N ILE A 143 14.89 1.41 27.70
CA ILE A 143 13.64 2.14 27.48
C ILE A 143 13.54 3.34 28.42
N ASN A 144 13.93 3.19 29.68
CA ASN A 144 13.94 4.26 30.66
C ASN A 144 15.02 5.32 30.34
N GLY A 145 16.17 4.92 29.81
CA GLY A 145 17.18 5.83 29.27
C GLY A 145 16.66 6.62 28.08
N ALA A 146 16.12 5.94 27.06
CA ALA A 146 15.52 6.57 25.90
C ALA A 146 14.30 7.44 26.27
N GLY A 147 13.51 7.02 27.26
CA GLY A 147 12.39 7.77 27.82
C GLY A 147 12.85 9.03 28.55
N LYS A 148 13.92 8.94 29.36
CA LYS A 148 14.52 10.10 30.03
C LYS A 148 15.11 11.09 29.05
N ASP A 149 15.79 10.62 28.01
CA ASP A 149 16.30 11.46 26.92
C ASP A 149 15.15 12.14 26.15
N ALA A 150 14.01 11.46 25.98
CA ALA A 150 12.81 12.04 25.39
C ALA A 150 12.05 13.02 26.30
N THR A 151 12.15 12.88 27.64
CA THR A 151 11.51 13.79 28.61
C THR A 151 12.38 14.98 29.02
N ASN A 152 13.70 14.92 28.78
CA ASN A 152 14.61 16.03 29.07
C ASN A 152 14.57 17.14 28.00
N GLY A 153 14.03 16.85 26.82
CA GLY A 153 13.57 17.85 25.85
C GLY A 153 12.08 18.08 26.04
N HIS A 154 11.61 19.32 25.96
CA HIS A 154 10.18 19.57 25.87
C HIS A 154 9.66 18.80 24.65
N LEU A 155 8.57 18.02 24.78
CA LEU A 155 8.00 17.23 23.67
C LEU A 155 7.78 18.11 22.41
N ASP A 156 7.51 19.39 22.65
CA ASP A 156 7.37 20.44 21.64
C ASP A 156 8.67 20.70 20.84
N ASP A 157 9.84 20.59 21.46
CA ASP A 157 11.13 20.79 20.79
C ASP A 157 11.52 19.60 19.91
N LEU A 158 11.24 18.37 20.35
CA LEU A 158 11.46 17.16 19.57
C LEU A 158 10.50 17.06 18.38
N THR A 159 9.25 17.49 18.58
CA THR A 159 8.26 17.57 17.50
C THR A 159 8.61 18.68 16.52
N ARG A 160 9.07 19.86 16.97
CA ARG A 160 9.61 20.91 16.08
C ARG A 160 10.84 20.45 15.29
N GLN A 161 11.76 19.71 15.92
CA GLN A 161 12.95 19.18 15.24
C GLN A 161 12.64 18.11 14.19
N ARG A 162 11.60 17.29 14.42
CA ARG A 162 11.22 16.19 13.53
C ARG A 162 10.17 16.58 12.49
N ALA A 163 9.26 17.49 12.82
CA ALA A 163 8.10 17.86 12.04
C ALA A 163 8.16 19.30 11.47
N GLY A 164 9.16 20.09 11.86
CA GLY A 164 9.27 21.51 11.50
C GLY A 164 8.36 22.41 12.34
N ASP A 165 8.55 23.73 12.27
CA ASP A 165 7.68 24.68 12.95
C ASP A 165 6.26 24.59 12.39
N LEU A 166 5.28 24.44 13.29
CA LEU A 166 3.88 24.38 12.91
C LEU A 166 3.48 25.71 12.25
N PRO A 167 2.75 25.68 11.12
CA PRO A 167 2.24 26.90 10.50
C PRO A 167 1.35 27.64 11.49
N THR A 168 1.55 28.95 11.61
CA THR A 168 0.77 29.81 12.51
C THR A 168 -0.72 29.61 12.20
N PRO A 169 -1.54 29.16 13.17
CA PRO A 169 -2.94 28.93 12.90
C PRO A 169 -3.58 30.24 12.47
N PRO A 170 -4.42 30.25 11.43
CA PRO A 170 -5.09 31.47 10.99
C PRO A 170 -5.89 32.01 12.18
N THR A 171 -5.72 33.31 12.43
CA THR A 171 -6.46 34.11 13.42
C THR A 171 -7.94 34.22 13.03
N ALA A 172 -8.61 33.09 12.83
CA ALA A 172 -10.05 33.01 12.75
C ALA A 172 -10.53 32.71 14.17
N ARG A 173 -10.88 33.79 14.86
CA ARG A 173 -11.63 33.77 16.11
C ARG A 173 -12.73 32.71 16.01
N ALA A 174 -12.56 31.59 16.73
CA ALA A 174 -13.59 30.58 16.87
C ALA A 174 -14.90 31.27 17.29
N PRO A 175 -16.06 30.93 16.70
CA PRO A 175 -17.32 31.39 17.23
C PRO A 175 -17.42 30.92 18.68
N ALA A 176 -17.70 31.86 19.57
CA ALA A 176 -17.85 31.61 20.99
C ALA A 176 -18.78 30.39 21.19
N PHE A 177 -18.27 29.38 21.88
CA PHE A 177 -19.06 28.30 22.45
C PHE A 177 -20.28 28.89 23.18
N HIS A 178 -21.47 28.76 22.60
CA HIS A 178 -22.72 28.86 23.35
C HIS A 178 -22.96 27.54 24.10
N GLU A 179 -22.02 27.18 24.98
CA GLU A 179 -22.10 26.00 25.84
C GLU A 179 -22.75 26.35 27.18
N ARG A 180 -23.99 26.85 27.11
CA ARG A 180 -24.89 26.94 28.27
C ARG A 180 -26.25 26.30 28.02
N ALA A 181 -26.61 26.04 26.76
CA ALA A 181 -27.96 25.60 26.43
C ALA A 181 -28.29 24.15 26.83
N ASN A 182 -27.30 23.34 27.25
CA ASN A 182 -27.56 21.93 27.57
C ASN A 182 -26.81 21.39 28.80
N VAL A 183 -26.28 22.27 29.66
CA VAL A 183 -25.70 21.84 30.96
C VAL A 183 -26.84 21.45 31.91
N ASP A 184 -27.90 22.26 31.97
CA ASP A 184 -29.05 21.98 32.82
C ASP A 184 -29.81 20.71 32.41
N GLY A 185 -29.93 20.47 31.10
CA GLY A 185 -30.52 19.22 30.55
C GLY A 185 -29.73 17.98 30.97
N ARG A 186 -28.40 18.05 30.90
CA ARG A 186 -27.50 16.97 31.35
C ARG A 186 -27.50 16.81 32.87
N VAL A 187 -27.58 17.90 33.64
CA VAL A 187 -27.72 17.85 35.11
C VAL A 187 -29.05 17.21 35.51
N LEU A 188 -30.14 17.47 34.77
CA LEU A 188 -31.44 16.83 35.00
C LEU A 188 -31.42 15.33 34.66
N GLN A 189 -30.74 14.93 33.58
CA GLN A 189 -30.52 13.51 33.26
C GLN A 189 -29.69 12.82 34.35
N LEU A 190 -28.64 13.45 34.85
CA LEU A 190 -27.82 12.92 35.95
C LEU A 190 -28.65 12.79 37.24
N LYS A 191 -29.41 13.82 37.61
CA LYS A 191 -30.33 13.77 38.77
C LYS A 191 -31.36 12.66 38.62
N LYS A 192 -31.91 12.45 37.42
CA LYS A 192 -32.85 11.36 37.13
C LYS A 192 -32.17 9.99 37.27
N ALA A 193 -30.96 9.83 36.75
CA ALA A 193 -30.18 8.60 36.87
C ALA A 193 -29.83 8.29 38.33
N VAL A 194 -29.37 9.29 39.10
CA VAL A 194 -29.07 9.15 40.53
C VAL A 194 -30.32 8.82 41.35
N LEU A 195 -31.49 9.38 41.01
CA LEU A 195 -32.74 9.01 41.66
C LEU A 195 -33.21 7.60 41.27
N ALA A 196 -32.99 7.18 40.03
CA ALA A 196 -33.29 5.82 39.59
C ALA A 196 -32.39 4.78 40.29
N THR A 197 -31.08 5.05 40.39
CA THR A 197 -30.15 4.19 41.12
C THR A 197 -30.48 4.19 42.61
N LYS A 198 -30.71 5.35 43.24
CA LYS A 198 -31.14 5.43 44.65
C LYS A 198 -32.44 4.67 44.92
N ARG A 199 -33.41 4.67 43.99
CA ARG A 199 -34.62 3.86 44.10
C ARG A 199 -34.34 2.36 43.96
N GLN A 200 -33.43 1.98 43.07
CA GLN A 200 -32.97 0.60 42.92
C GLN A 200 -32.28 0.10 44.20
N THR A 201 -31.41 0.90 44.81
CA THR A 201 -30.72 0.57 46.07
C THR A 201 -31.64 0.70 47.30
N GLY A 202 -32.64 1.57 47.24
CA GLY A 202 -33.67 1.69 48.28
C GLY A 202 -34.62 0.50 48.30
N SER A 203 -34.91 -0.09 47.13
CA SER A 203 -35.74 -1.29 47.02
C SER A 203 -35.03 -2.57 47.48
N SER A 204 -33.69 -2.59 47.53
CA SER A 204 -32.91 -3.69 48.15
C SER A 204 -32.72 -3.53 49.66
N ASN A 205 -33.16 -2.41 50.25
CA ASN A 205 -33.02 -2.09 51.67
C ASN A 205 -34.37 -2.12 52.41
N ALA A 206 -35.29 -3.00 52.01
CA ALA A 206 -36.43 -3.38 52.84
C ALA A 206 -35.95 -4.43 53.88
N PRO A 207 -36.31 -4.32 55.16
CA PRO A 207 -35.73 -5.15 56.23
C PRO A 207 -36.35 -6.55 56.21
N ALA A 208 -35.81 -7.44 55.39
CA ALA A 208 -36.07 -8.86 55.49
C ALA A 208 -34.96 -9.48 56.33
N GLN A 209 -35.33 -9.89 57.55
CA GLN A 209 -34.54 -10.80 58.36
C GLN A 209 -34.25 -12.08 57.56
N ALA A 210 -33.01 -12.24 57.08
CA ALA A 210 -32.45 -13.54 56.75
C ALA A 210 -30.92 -13.41 56.73
N ASN A 211 -30.27 -14.24 57.54
CA ASN A 211 -28.82 -14.38 57.62
C ASN A 211 -28.20 -14.59 56.22
N VAL A 212 -27.66 -13.54 55.62
CA VAL A 212 -26.65 -13.68 54.56
C VAL A 212 -25.57 -12.65 54.83
N THR A 213 -24.45 -13.15 55.31
CA THR A 213 -23.19 -12.43 55.47
C THR A 213 -22.69 -12.01 54.10
N THR A 214 -23.15 -10.89 53.55
CA THR A 214 -22.45 -10.25 52.42
C THR A 214 -21.23 -9.53 52.97
N ARG A 215 -20.20 -10.31 53.29
CA ARG A 215 -18.83 -9.81 53.19
C ARG A 215 -18.62 -9.50 51.71
N SER A 216 -18.81 -8.24 51.33
CA SER A 216 -18.25 -7.72 50.08
C SER A 216 -16.75 -7.97 50.15
N GLY A 217 -16.28 -9.03 49.49
CA GLY A 217 -14.85 -9.35 49.44
C GLY A 217 -14.12 -8.30 48.60
N PRO A 218 -12.80 -8.13 48.79
CA PRO A 218 -11.99 -7.21 47.97
C PRO A 218 -12.12 -7.51 46.47
N GLU A 219 -12.51 -8.73 46.09
CA GLU A 219 -12.77 -9.12 44.70
C GLU A 219 -14.03 -8.44 44.10
N ALA A 220 -15.06 -8.16 44.90
CA ALA A 220 -16.24 -7.42 44.46
C ALA A 220 -15.91 -5.93 44.21
N GLU A 221 -15.00 -5.37 45.01
CA GLU A 221 -14.50 -4.01 44.82
C GLU A 221 -13.60 -3.91 43.58
N VAL A 222 -12.72 -4.89 43.38
CA VAL A 222 -11.85 -4.95 42.19
C VAL A 222 -12.66 -5.11 40.91
N THR A 223 -13.68 -5.97 40.91
CA THR A 223 -14.56 -6.14 39.74
C THR A 223 -15.44 -4.92 39.49
N GLY A 224 -15.91 -4.24 40.54
CA GLY A 224 -16.59 -2.96 40.44
C GLY A 224 -15.71 -1.87 39.83
N LEU A 225 -14.48 -1.72 40.33
CA LEU A 225 -13.49 -0.78 39.79
C LEU A 225 -13.11 -1.11 38.35
N GLN A 226 -12.99 -2.39 38.01
CA GLN A 226 -12.70 -2.81 36.65
C GLN A 226 -13.87 -2.54 35.70
N SER A 227 -15.12 -2.69 36.17
CA SER A 227 -16.29 -2.28 35.38
C SER A 227 -16.36 -0.77 35.17
N ALA A 228 -16.03 0.01 36.20
CA ALA A 228 -15.99 1.48 36.11
C ALA A 228 -14.87 1.96 35.18
N LEU A 229 -13.71 1.28 35.20
CA LEU A 229 -12.61 1.55 34.28
C LEU A 229 -13.00 1.23 32.84
N ASN A 230 -13.67 0.09 32.61
CA ASN A 230 -14.15 -0.27 31.29
C ASN A 230 -15.23 0.70 30.78
N GLU A 231 -16.12 1.18 31.66
CA GLU A 231 -17.13 2.18 31.33
C GLU A 231 -16.49 3.54 31.00
N LEU A 232 -15.50 3.98 31.78
CA LEU A 232 -14.76 5.23 31.52
C LEU A 232 -13.92 5.13 30.24
N THR A 233 -13.33 3.96 29.96
CA THR A 233 -12.61 3.69 28.72
C THR A 233 -13.56 3.73 27.53
N GLY A 234 -14.71 3.06 27.61
CA GLY A 234 -15.74 3.13 26.56
C GLY A 234 -16.30 4.55 26.39
N TRP A 235 -16.43 5.32 27.47
CA TRP A 235 -16.82 6.73 27.39
C TRP A 235 -15.75 7.59 26.71
N MET A 236 -14.47 7.40 27.04
CA MET A 236 -13.36 8.10 26.38
C MET A 236 -13.27 7.72 24.90
N GLU A 237 -13.39 6.44 24.57
CA GLU A 237 -13.41 5.96 23.18
C GLU A 237 -14.60 6.55 22.41
N GLN A 238 -15.78 6.64 23.02
CA GLN A 238 -16.94 7.30 22.43
C GLN A 238 -16.70 8.81 22.23
N GLN A 239 -16.09 9.51 23.19
CA GLN A 239 -15.75 10.92 23.04
C GLN A 239 -14.68 11.13 21.96
N LEU A 240 -13.67 10.27 21.90
CA LEU A 240 -12.63 10.31 20.86
C LEU A 240 -13.20 9.98 19.47
N ALA A 241 -14.15 9.06 19.38
CA ALA A 241 -14.87 8.78 18.15
C ALA A 241 -15.67 9.99 17.66
N ILE A 242 -16.38 10.69 18.57
CA ILE A 242 -17.13 11.92 18.24
C ILE A 242 -16.18 13.04 17.78
N ILE A 243 -15.00 13.17 18.39
CA ILE A 243 -14.00 14.17 17.98
C ILE A 243 -13.38 13.80 16.61
N GLY A 244 -13.11 12.51 16.36
CA GLY A 244 -12.61 12.02 15.07
C GLY A 244 -13.64 12.12 13.93
N ASP A 245 -14.93 11.98 14.25
CA ASP A 245 -16.02 12.20 13.28
C ASP A 245 -16.22 13.69 12.98
N ALA A 246 -16.09 14.58 13.98
CA ALA A 246 -16.20 16.03 13.80
C ALA A 246 -15.06 16.62 12.94
N GLU A 247 -13.87 16.00 12.93
CA GLU A 247 -12.80 16.38 11.98
C GLU A 247 -13.03 15.78 10.57
N SER A 248 -13.77 14.67 10.46
CA SER A 248 -14.09 14.01 9.18
C SER A 248 -15.32 14.63 8.48
N GLU A 249 -16.16 15.39 9.19
CA GLU A 249 -17.31 16.13 8.65
C GLU A 249 -16.95 17.51 8.06
N SER A 250 -15.67 17.86 8.02
CA SER A 250 -15.17 18.95 7.18
C SER A 250 -15.36 18.55 5.71
N GLN A 251 -16.49 18.95 5.13
CA GLN A 251 -16.86 18.75 3.73
C GLN A 251 -15.65 18.83 2.80
N PRO A 252 -15.37 17.80 1.98
CA PRO A 252 -14.53 17.97 0.83
C PRO A 252 -15.28 18.86 -0.16
N VAL A 253 -14.82 20.10 -0.30
CA VAL A 253 -15.11 20.95 -1.44
C VAL A 253 -14.90 20.10 -2.71
N PRO A 254 -15.83 20.09 -3.68
CA PRO A 254 -15.69 19.24 -4.86
C PRO A 254 -14.51 19.75 -5.70
N SER A 255 -13.37 19.07 -5.58
CA SER A 255 -12.23 19.25 -6.47
C SER A 255 -12.65 18.79 -7.87
N THR A 256 -12.85 19.77 -8.75
CA THR A 256 -12.93 19.58 -10.19
C THR A 256 -11.69 18.82 -10.71
N PRO A 257 -11.81 18.00 -11.76
CA PRO A 257 -10.72 17.17 -12.24
C PRO A 257 -9.62 18.04 -12.86
N ILE A 258 -8.42 17.99 -12.30
CA ILE A 258 -7.24 18.60 -12.90
C ILE A 258 -6.75 17.67 -14.03
N ALA A 259 -7.13 18.01 -15.26
CA ALA A 259 -6.42 17.60 -16.45
C ALA A 259 -5.19 18.50 -16.65
N ASN A 260 -4.07 17.87 -17.00
CA ASN A 260 -2.73 18.47 -17.05
C ASN A 260 -2.60 19.70 -17.97
N GLY A 261 -1.96 20.74 -17.41
CA GLY A 261 -0.88 21.55 -18.02
C GLY A 261 -1.19 22.34 -19.29
N HIS A 262 -1.04 23.66 -19.21
CA HIS A 262 -0.07 24.47 -19.96
C HIS A 262 -0.11 25.92 -19.46
N ASN A 263 1.07 26.52 -19.35
CA ASN A 263 1.36 27.96 -19.37
C ASN A 263 1.15 28.79 -18.08
N ALA A 264 2.00 29.82 -17.99
CA ALA A 264 2.03 30.91 -17.02
C ALA A 264 0.63 31.49 -16.71
N PRO A 265 0.42 32.20 -15.58
CA PRO A 265 -0.89 32.69 -15.20
C PRO A 265 -1.33 33.76 -16.20
N GLU A 266 -2.08 33.36 -17.23
CA GLU A 266 -2.96 34.28 -17.94
C GLU A 266 -3.93 34.80 -16.88
N ALA A 267 -3.87 36.10 -16.64
CA ALA A 267 -4.83 36.80 -15.81
C ALA A 267 -6.21 36.37 -16.28
N VAL A 268 -6.98 35.73 -15.39
CA VAL A 268 -8.39 35.39 -15.64
C VAL A 268 -9.05 36.67 -16.17
N SER A 269 -9.45 36.64 -17.44
CA SER A 269 -9.98 37.82 -18.12
C SER A 269 -11.22 38.28 -17.37
N LEU A 270 -11.39 39.59 -17.20
CA LEU A 270 -12.57 40.14 -16.49
C LEU A 270 -13.88 39.71 -17.17
N GLU A 271 -13.82 39.42 -18.47
CA GLU A 271 -14.88 38.88 -19.28
C GLU A 271 -15.30 37.46 -18.84
N ASP A 272 -14.36 36.59 -18.47
CA ASP A 272 -14.66 35.24 -17.98
C ASP A 272 -15.32 35.28 -16.60
N ILE A 273 -14.87 36.19 -15.73
CA ILE A 273 -15.50 36.44 -14.42
C ILE A 273 -16.92 36.98 -14.61
N GLY A 274 -17.12 37.86 -15.60
CA GLY A 274 -18.42 38.37 -15.99
C GLY A 274 -19.37 37.25 -16.44
N ALA A 275 -18.91 36.38 -17.33
CA ALA A 275 -19.69 35.23 -17.82
C ALA A 275 -20.07 34.25 -16.69
N LEU A 276 -19.14 33.98 -15.77
CA LEU A 276 -19.40 33.16 -14.58
C LEU A 276 -20.45 33.80 -13.67
N TYR A 277 -20.42 35.12 -13.50
CA TYR A 277 -21.42 35.85 -12.70
C TYR A 277 -22.79 35.86 -13.36
N GLU A 278 -22.88 36.01 -14.67
CA GLU A 278 -24.13 35.91 -15.42
C GLU A 278 -24.74 34.50 -15.31
N GLN A 279 -23.91 33.46 -15.41
CA GLN A 279 -24.34 32.08 -15.22
C GLN A 279 -24.87 31.83 -13.81
N TYR A 280 -24.20 32.39 -12.80
CA TYR A 280 -24.65 32.35 -11.41
C TYR A 280 -25.99 33.07 -11.21
N LEU A 281 -26.17 34.26 -11.78
CA LEU A 281 -27.43 35.01 -11.71
C LEU A 281 -28.58 34.27 -12.39
N ALA A 282 -28.35 33.68 -13.56
CA ALA A 282 -29.34 32.88 -14.27
C ALA A 282 -29.75 31.62 -13.48
N ALA A 283 -28.78 30.94 -12.85
CA ALA A 283 -29.07 29.80 -11.98
C ALA A 283 -29.90 30.22 -10.76
N ARG A 284 -29.59 31.37 -10.15
CA ARG A 284 -30.33 31.91 -9.01
C ARG A 284 -31.75 32.35 -9.37
N GLN A 285 -31.95 32.93 -10.55
CA GLN A 285 -33.28 33.26 -11.06
C GLN A 285 -34.12 32.01 -11.28
N ARG A 286 -33.57 30.96 -11.91
CA ARG A 286 -34.25 29.66 -12.06
C ARG A 286 -34.62 29.06 -10.70
N LEU A 287 -33.73 29.12 -9.72
CA LEU A 287 -34.03 28.64 -8.37
C LEU A 287 -35.21 29.41 -7.76
N ILE A 288 -35.20 30.73 -7.85
CA ILE A 288 -36.29 31.57 -7.34
C ILE A 288 -37.60 31.28 -8.07
N GLU A 289 -37.58 31.06 -9.38
CA GLU A 289 -38.75 30.64 -10.16
C GLU A 289 -39.28 29.28 -9.71
N THR A 290 -38.40 28.29 -9.48
CA THR A 290 -38.82 26.97 -8.96
C THR A 290 -39.36 27.02 -7.54
N VAL A 291 -38.88 27.94 -6.71
CA VAL A 291 -39.36 28.12 -5.32
C VAL A 291 -40.66 28.93 -5.27
N ASN A 292 -40.86 29.85 -6.22
CA ASN A 292 -42.07 30.67 -6.32
C ASN A 292 -43.20 30.02 -7.14
N MET A 293 -42.94 28.91 -7.82
CA MET A 293 -43.98 28.04 -8.38
C MET A 293 -44.63 27.26 -7.23
N PRO A 294 -45.92 27.48 -6.91
CA PRO A 294 -46.62 26.62 -5.96
C PRO A 294 -46.70 25.20 -6.55
N PRO A 295 -46.55 24.14 -5.74
CA PRO A 295 -46.65 22.78 -6.25
C PRO A 295 -48.08 22.54 -6.76
N GLU A 296 -48.23 22.34 -8.08
CA GLU A 296 -49.44 21.71 -8.64
C GLU A 296 -49.51 20.29 -8.08
N SER A 297 -50.43 20.09 -7.14
CA SER A 297 -50.77 18.80 -6.58
C SER A 297 -51.58 18.00 -7.61
N ASP A 298 -50.92 17.41 -8.59
CA ASP A 298 -51.50 16.34 -9.40
C ASP A 298 -51.46 15.04 -8.60
N LEU A 299 -52.46 14.88 -7.73
CA LEU A 299 -52.86 13.58 -7.23
C LEU A 299 -53.85 12.96 -8.25
N PRO A 300 -53.66 11.72 -8.72
CA PRO A 300 -54.68 11.03 -9.49
C PRO A 300 -55.90 10.76 -8.58
N SER A 301 -57.00 11.39 -8.97
CA SER A 301 -58.36 11.18 -8.46
C SER A 301 -58.82 9.75 -8.76
N ASP A 302 -58.73 8.87 -7.78
CA ASP A 302 -59.58 7.68 -7.72
C ASP A 302 -60.77 7.99 -6.80
N ALA A 303 -61.84 8.43 -7.44
CA ALA A 303 -63.14 8.61 -6.84
C ALA A 303 -63.80 7.24 -6.62
N VAL A 304 -63.99 6.84 -5.35
CA VAL A 304 -65.10 5.98 -4.96
C VAL A 304 -65.95 6.72 -3.96
N ALA A 305 -67.10 7.18 -4.45
CA ALA A 305 -68.18 7.72 -3.64
C ALA A 305 -68.77 6.62 -2.77
N ILE A 306 -68.79 6.84 -1.45
CA ILE A 306 -69.82 6.30 -0.57
C ILE A 306 -70.30 7.44 0.33
N THR A 307 -71.47 7.96 -0.01
CA THR A 307 -72.31 8.74 0.89
C THR A 307 -72.80 7.83 2.01
N ASN A 308 -72.75 8.28 3.28
CA ASN A 308 -73.90 8.37 4.18
C ASN A 308 -73.53 8.82 5.60
N GLY A 309 -74.17 9.92 6.01
CA GLY A 309 -74.57 10.33 7.35
C GLY A 309 -73.80 9.86 8.59
N ASN A 310 -73.15 10.80 9.28
CA ASN A 310 -73.70 11.33 10.53
C ASN A 310 -72.85 12.48 11.06
N ALA A 311 -73.48 13.65 11.18
CA ALA A 311 -73.00 14.75 11.99
C ALA A 311 -73.15 14.37 13.46
N LEU A 312 -72.05 13.98 14.12
CA LEU A 312 -71.95 13.96 15.57
C LEU A 312 -70.54 14.38 15.99
N LYS A 313 -70.45 15.66 16.38
CA LYS A 313 -69.46 16.26 17.28
C LYS A 313 -68.00 16.02 16.88
N GLU A 314 -67.44 16.97 16.13
CA GLU A 314 -66.02 17.31 16.22
C GLU A 314 -65.69 17.61 17.68
N VAL A 315 -65.24 16.58 18.38
CA VAL A 315 -64.25 16.78 19.43
C VAL A 315 -62.98 17.10 18.65
N ASP A 316 -62.48 18.32 18.81
CA ASP A 316 -61.11 18.70 18.50
C ASP A 316 -60.17 17.72 19.22
N LYS A 317 -59.94 16.57 18.60
CA LYS A 317 -58.81 15.71 18.92
C LYS A 317 -57.63 16.54 18.47
N ARG A 318 -57.02 17.25 19.42
CA ARG A 318 -55.67 17.78 19.28
C ARG A 318 -54.81 16.60 18.81
N THR A 319 -54.64 16.46 17.50
CA THR A 319 -53.84 15.41 16.89
C THR A 319 -52.46 15.65 17.42
N THR A 320 -52.02 14.78 18.32
CA THR A 320 -50.68 14.88 18.84
C THR A 320 -49.74 14.69 17.64
N PRO A 321 -48.61 15.40 17.57
CA PRO A 321 -47.67 15.25 16.44
C PRO A 321 -47.18 13.80 16.26
N ALA A 322 -47.36 12.96 17.28
CA ALA A 322 -47.14 11.52 17.22
C ALA A 322 -48.12 10.78 16.29
N ASP A 323 -49.41 11.17 16.28
CA ASP A 323 -50.44 10.52 15.43
C ASP A 323 -50.23 10.83 13.94
N THR A 324 -49.63 11.98 13.61
CA THR A 324 -49.30 12.36 12.23
C THR A 324 -48.01 11.71 11.72
N LEU A 325 -47.06 11.40 12.61
CA LEU A 325 -45.75 10.85 12.22
C LEU A 325 -45.72 9.32 12.21
N LEU A 326 -46.53 8.66 13.05
CA LEU A 326 -46.60 7.19 13.17
C LEU A 326 -46.69 6.42 11.85
N PRO A 327 -47.51 6.83 10.85
CA PRO A 327 -47.60 6.12 9.56
C PRO A 327 -46.28 6.17 8.76
N TYR A 328 -45.54 7.26 8.88
CA TYR A 328 -44.31 7.52 8.12
C TYR A 328 -43.05 6.99 8.80
N ILE A 329 -43.12 6.55 10.06
CA ILE A 329 -41.94 6.01 10.76
C ILE A 329 -41.37 4.82 10.00
N ARG A 330 -42.22 3.92 9.47
CA ARG A 330 -41.75 2.77 8.69
C ARG A 330 -41.04 3.19 7.40
N SER A 331 -41.59 4.15 6.65
CA SER A 331 -40.95 4.66 5.44
C SER A 331 -39.65 5.42 5.73
N LEU A 332 -39.61 6.19 6.82
CA LEU A 332 -38.40 6.89 7.27
C LEU A 332 -37.32 5.91 7.75
N THR A 333 -37.68 4.85 8.46
CA THR A 333 -36.72 3.83 8.90
C THR A 333 -36.18 3.03 7.73
N THR A 334 -36.99 2.73 6.72
CA THR A 334 -36.54 2.02 5.51
C THR A 334 -35.65 2.92 4.66
N ALA A 335 -36.02 4.19 4.46
CA ALA A 335 -35.17 5.17 3.79
C ALA A 335 -33.82 5.35 4.48
N LYS A 336 -33.79 5.42 5.82
CA LYS A 336 -32.54 5.47 6.59
C LYS A 336 -31.70 4.20 6.45
N GLN A 337 -32.33 3.03 6.43
CA GLN A 337 -31.65 1.75 6.21
C GLN A 337 -31.04 1.69 4.80
N GLU A 338 -31.77 2.17 3.79
CA GLU A 338 -31.32 2.27 2.41
C GLU A 338 -30.13 3.24 2.28
N GLU A 339 -30.22 4.42 2.90
CA GLU A 339 -29.12 5.39 2.96
C GLU A 339 -27.86 4.78 3.57
N GLN A 340 -27.99 4.11 4.72
CA GLN A 340 -26.87 3.41 5.36
C GLN A 340 -26.28 2.33 4.46
N SER A 341 -27.13 1.57 3.75
CA SER A 341 -26.68 0.54 2.81
C SER A 341 -25.93 1.14 1.61
N LEU A 342 -26.40 2.28 1.08
CA LEU A 342 -25.75 3.00 -0.02
C LEU A 342 -24.42 3.59 0.42
N LEU A 343 -24.35 4.15 1.63
CA LEU A 343 -23.09 4.64 2.19
C LEU A 343 -22.08 3.50 2.34
N GLN A 344 -22.50 2.34 2.86
CA GLN A 344 -21.65 1.16 2.96
C GLN A 344 -21.16 0.68 1.59
N GLN A 345 -22.06 0.59 0.60
CA GLN A 345 -21.70 0.20 -0.77
C GLN A 345 -20.73 1.20 -1.39
N SER A 346 -20.97 2.51 -1.22
CA SER A 346 -20.09 3.56 -1.76
C SER A 346 -18.69 3.49 -1.14
N ALA A 347 -18.58 3.27 0.18
CA ALA A 347 -17.32 3.11 0.87
C ALA A 347 -16.58 1.84 0.43
N HIS A 348 -17.32 0.75 0.21
CA HIS A 348 -16.77 -0.50 -0.32
C HIS A 348 -16.20 -0.31 -1.73
N ILE A 349 -16.96 0.31 -2.64
CA ILE A 349 -16.51 0.58 -4.02
C ILE A 349 -15.28 1.49 -4.00
N ARG A 350 -15.26 2.55 -3.18
CA ARG A 350 -14.08 3.43 -3.05
C ARG A 350 -12.84 2.64 -2.63
N ARG A 351 -12.96 1.74 -1.65
CA ARG A 351 -11.84 0.87 -1.25
C ARG A 351 -11.40 -0.06 -2.38
N GLN A 352 -12.33 -0.64 -3.13
CA GLN A 352 -12.00 -1.48 -4.28
C GLN A 352 -11.28 -0.69 -5.38
N ILE A 353 -11.73 0.53 -5.68
CA ILE A 353 -11.07 1.42 -6.64
C ILE A 353 -9.66 1.75 -6.17
N SER A 354 -9.47 2.18 -4.93
CA SER A 354 -8.13 2.48 -4.41
C SER A 354 -7.20 1.26 -4.39
N SER A 355 -7.74 0.06 -4.13
CA SER A 355 -6.97 -1.18 -4.23
C SER A 355 -6.54 -1.47 -5.68
N ALA A 356 -7.46 -1.35 -6.63
CA ALA A 356 -7.18 -1.56 -8.05
C ALA A 356 -6.20 -0.50 -8.60
N GLU A 357 -6.31 0.76 -8.18
CA GLU A 357 -5.38 1.83 -8.51
C GLU A 357 -3.98 1.54 -7.96
N ALA A 358 -3.87 1.07 -6.72
CA ALA A 358 -2.59 0.69 -6.13
C ALA A 358 -1.96 -0.52 -6.86
N GLU A 359 -2.76 -1.51 -7.26
CA GLU A 359 -2.31 -2.66 -8.02
C GLU A 359 -1.84 -2.27 -9.43
N THR A 360 -2.62 -1.45 -10.14
CA THR A 360 -2.24 -0.96 -11.47
C THR A 360 -0.98 -0.10 -11.42
N ALA A 361 -0.86 0.81 -10.44
CA ALA A 361 0.36 1.59 -10.24
C ALA A 361 1.58 0.69 -9.96
N ARG A 362 1.42 -0.37 -9.17
CA ARG A 362 2.48 -1.35 -8.91
C ARG A 362 2.87 -2.12 -10.17
N LEU A 363 1.90 -2.54 -10.99
CA LEU A 363 2.16 -3.23 -12.24
C LEU A 363 2.88 -2.33 -13.24
N VAL A 364 2.46 -1.07 -13.38
CA VAL A 364 3.14 -0.09 -14.26
C VAL A 364 4.57 0.17 -13.79
N ALA A 365 4.80 0.34 -12.48
CA ALA A 365 6.15 0.50 -11.94
C ALA A 365 7.03 -0.73 -12.22
N ARG A 366 6.46 -1.94 -12.06
CA ARG A 366 7.16 -3.19 -12.39
C ARG A 366 7.49 -3.28 -13.88
N LEU A 367 6.55 -2.95 -14.76
CA LEU A 367 6.78 -2.91 -16.20
C LEU A 367 7.84 -1.87 -16.57
N ALA A 368 7.87 -0.72 -15.89
CA ALA A 368 8.89 0.30 -16.12
C ALA A 368 10.27 -0.22 -15.76
N ASP A 369 10.39 -0.89 -14.60
CA ASP A 369 11.63 -1.50 -14.13
C ASP A 369 12.10 -2.67 -15.01
N GLU A 370 11.17 -3.40 -15.63
CA GLU A 370 11.46 -4.51 -16.56
C GLU A 370 11.75 -4.01 -17.99
N SER A 371 11.23 -2.84 -18.37
CA SER A 371 11.46 -2.27 -19.69
C SER A 371 12.87 -1.68 -19.81
N HIS A 372 13.49 -1.86 -20.96
CA HIS A 372 14.69 -1.11 -21.34
C HIS A 372 14.37 0.17 -22.13
N LEU A 373 13.07 0.44 -22.35
CA LEU A 373 12.58 1.59 -23.11
C LEU A 373 12.43 2.82 -22.22
N VAL A 374 12.00 2.63 -20.98
CA VAL A 374 11.70 3.71 -20.04
C VAL A 374 12.62 3.62 -18.82
N HIS A 375 12.98 4.75 -18.22
CA HIS A 375 13.81 4.75 -17.01
C HIS A 375 13.06 4.16 -15.79
N PRO A 376 13.77 3.46 -14.89
CA PRO A 376 13.15 2.91 -13.68
C PRO A 376 12.51 4.03 -12.84
N GLY A 377 11.28 3.81 -12.37
CA GLY A 377 10.48 4.83 -11.68
C GLY A 377 9.57 5.69 -12.56
N ALA A 378 9.51 5.45 -13.87
CA ALA A 378 8.52 6.06 -14.76
C ALA A 378 7.11 5.48 -14.51
N ALA A 379 6.40 6.08 -13.56
CA ALA A 379 5.04 5.69 -13.20
C ALA A 379 3.97 6.43 -14.03
N ARG A 380 4.33 7.46 -14.78
CA ARG A 380 3.38 8.31 -15.53
C ARG A 380 3.31 7.87 -16.98
N GLY A 381 2.10 7.79 -17.53
CA GLY A 381 1.88 7.42 -18.93
C GLY A 381 2.53 8.37 -19.96
N ARG A 382 2.84 9.61 -19.57
CA ARG A 382 3.57 10.57 -20.43
C ARG A 382 5.00 10.10 -20.71
N ASP A 383 5.70 9.61 -19.70
CA ASP A 383 7.10 9.15 -19.83
C ASP A 383 7.17 7.92 -20.77
N TRP A 384 6.16 7.06 -20.72
CA TRP A 384 5.99 5.94 -21.65
C TRP A 384 5.71 6.38 -23.08
N ALA A 385 4.88 7.42 -23.26
CA ALA A 385 4.56 7.96 -24.58
C ALA A 385 5.79 8.62 -25.23
N GLU A 386 6.57 9.37 -24.44
CA GLU A 386 7.83 9.98 -24.89
C GLU A 386 8.85 8.91 -25.28
N ALA A 387 9.11 7.95 -24.39
CA ALA A 387 10.01 6.84 -24.66
C ALA A 387 9.59 5.99 -25.88
N ALA A 388 8.29 5.77 -26.08
CA ALA A 388 7.77 5.09 -27.25
C ALA A 388 8.02 5.89 -28.54
N SER A 389 7.84 7.22 -28.49
CA SER A 389 8.13 8.09 -29.62
C SER A 389 9.63 8.11 -29.96
N ASP A 390 10.50 8.16 -28.95
CA ASP A 390 11.95 8.10 -29.13
C ASP A 390 12.40 6.77 -29.74
N ALA A 391 11.87 5.66 -29.22
CA ALA A 391 12.13 4.34 -29.76
C ALA A 391 11.63 4.17 -31.20
N SER A 392 10.48 4.76 -31.54
CA SER A 392 9.96 4.78 -32.91
C SER A 392 10.90 5.55 -33.84
N THR A 393 11.34 6.75 -33.45
CA THR A 393 12.28 7.52 -34.30
C THR A 393 13.64 6.84 -34.40
N ALA A 394 14.10 6.15 -33.35
CA ALA A 394 15.36 5.40 -33.37
C ALA A 394 15.31 4.21 -34.34
N THR A 395 14.20 3.45 -34.32
CA THR A 395 14.00 2.33 -35.25
C THR A 395 13.85 2.79 -36.69
N GLU A 396 13.14 3.91 -36.92
CA GLU A 396 13.02 4.52 -38.24
C GLU A 396 14.40 4.93 -38.80
N ARG A 397 15.22 5.64 -38.00
CA ARG A 397 16.59 6.01 -38.41
C ARG A 397 17.45 4.80 -38.71
N PHE A 398 17.39 3.77 -37.87
CA PHE A 398 18.14 2.53 -38.08
C PHE A 398 17.71 1.83 -39.38
N ALA A 399 16.41 1.75 -39.65
CA ALA A 399 15.88 1.17 -40.88
C ALA A 399 16.34 1.97 -42.11
N MET A 400 16.22 3.30 -42.08
CA MET A 400 16.70 4.17 -43.17
C MET A 400 18.20 3.99 -43.44
N GLN A 401 19.03 3.93 -42.40
CA GLN A 401 20.46 3.70 -42.56
C GLN A 401 20.76 2.34 -43.22
N ARG A 402 20.02 1.28 -42.86
CA ARG A 402 20.18 -0.03 -43.50
C ARG A 402 19.72 -0.03 -44.96
N VAL A 403 18.64 0.68 -45.27
CA VAL A 403 18.17 0.85 -46.65
C VAL A 403 19.22 1.59 -47.47
N GLN A 404 19.72 2.72 -46.99
CA GLN A 404 20.78 3.49 -47.68
C GLN A 404 22.06 2.68 -47.89
N ALA A 405 22.48 1.90 -46.87
CA ALA A 405 23.63 1.01 -47.01
C ALA A 405 23.37 -0.10 -48.06
N GLY A 406 22.15 -0.63 -48.10
CA GLY A 406 21.71 -1.60 -49.10
C GLY A 406 21.68 -1.01 -50.51
N GLU A 407 21.17 0.20 -50.68
CA GLU A 407 21.18 0.93 -51.95
C GLU A 407 22.61 1.21 -52.43
N ALA A 408 23.49 1.68 -51.55
CA ALA A 408 24.90 1.88 -51.88
C ALA A 408 25.58 0.58 -52.32
N ALA A 409 25.33 -0.52 -51.60
CA ALA A 409 25.83 -1.84 -51.97
C ALA A 409 25.27 -2.32 -53.32
N ALA A 410 23.99 -2.07 -53.61
CA ALA A 410 23.36 -2.41 -54.88
C ALA A 410 23.94 -1.59 -56.04
N VAL A 411 24.23 -0.30 -55.84
CA VAL A 411 24.90 0.55 -56.83
C VAL A 411 26.32 0.04 -57.13
N VAL A 412 27.08 -0.33 -56.09
CA VAL A 412 28.42 -0.92 -56.26
C VAL A 412 28.34 -2.25 -57.01
N ALA A 413 27.39 -3.12 -56.66
CA ALA A 413 27.17 -4.39 -57.35
C ALA A 413 26.78 -4.17 -58.83
N LYS A 414 25.90 -3.20 -59.11
CA LYS A 414 25.53 -2.85 -60.49
C LYS A 414 26.73 -2.37 -61.29
N LYS A 415 27.59 -1.53 -60.70
CA LYS A 415 28.83 -1.09 -61.35
C LYS A 415 29.76 -2.26 -61.66
N ALA A 416 29.99 -3.14 -60.68
CA ALA A 416 30.81 -4.34 -60.87
C ALA A 416 30.26 -5.25 -61.99
N LEU A 417 28.93 -5.34 -62.15
CA LEU A 417 28.31 -6.13 -63.20
C LEU A 417 28.50 -5.51 -64.60
N VAL A 418 28.47 -4.18 -64.71
CA VAL A 418 28.83 -3.46 -65.94
C VAL A 418 30.31 -3.68 -66.27
N ASP A 419 31.20 -3.55 -65.28
CA ASP A 419 32.64 -3.76 -65.47
C ASP A 419 32.94 -5.20 -65.98
N ILE A 420 32.21 -6.21 -65.50
CA ILE A 420 32.29 -7.60 -66.01
C ILE A 420 31.76 -7.71 -67.44
N GLY A 421 30.70 -6.99 -67.77
CA GLY A 421 30.10 -6.94 -69.12
C GLY A 421 30.98 -6.28 -70.18
N ASP A 422 31.92 -5.41 -69.77
CA ASP A 422 32.89 -4.74 -70.64
C ASP A 422 34.20 -5.53 -70.83
N VAL A 423 34.43 -6.61 -70.08
CA VAL A 423 35.60 -7.50 -70.25
C VAL A 423 35.66 -8.17 -71.64
N PRO A 424 34.56 -8.65 -72.24
CA PRO A 424 34.58 -9.27 -73.57
C PRO A 424 35.01 -8.30 -74.69
N THR A 425 34.59 -7.03 -74.63
CA THR A 425 34.93 -6.02 -75.65
C THR A 425 36.38 -5.55 -75.53
N MET A 426 36.95 -5.57 -74.33
CA MET A 426 38.38 -5.33 -74.08
C MET A 426 39.26 -6.47 -74.61
N LEU A 427 38.79 -7.73 -74.54
CA LEU A 427 39.50 -8.89 -75.10
C LEU A 427 39.45 -8.92 -76.63
N GLU A 428 38.34 -8.49 -77.26
CA GLU A 428 38.24 -8.39 -78.72
C GLU A 428 39.13 -7.28 -79.30
N ASN A 429 39.30 -6.16 -78.60
CA ASN A 429 40.18 -5.06 -79.03
C ASN A 429 41.69 -5.33 -78.84
N GLN A 430 42.09 -6.42 -78.16
CA GLN A 430 43.49 -6.84 -78.04
C GLN A 430 43.89 -7.94 -79.04
N LEU A 431 42.95 -8.40 -79.86
CA LEU A 431 43.16 -9.47 -80.86
C LEU A 431 43.20 -8.97 -82.32
N VAL A 432 43.28 -7.65 -82.52
CA VAL A 432 43.54 -6.97 -83.81
C VAL A 432 44.86 -6.22 -83.69
#